data_AF-A0AAD3ME06-F1
#
_entry.id   AF-A0AAD3ME06-F1
#
_cell.length_a   1.000
_cell.length_b   1.000
_cell.length_c   1.000
_cell.angle_alpha   90.00
_cell.angle_beta   90.00
_cell.angle_gamma   90.00
#
_symmetry.space_group_name_H-M   'P 1'
#
loop_
_entity.id
_entity.type
_entity.pdbx_description
1 polymer ?
#
loop_
_entity_poly.entity_id
_entity_poly.type
_entity_poly.pdbx_seq_one_letter_code
_entity_poly.pdbx_strand_id
1 'polypeptide(L)'
;MNLQGTTGSLRMTPYFCLLLCWLVLPLQGLEILDPEEVEYIRSHATATVGGSVTLDCGSTMPNIFIWGFTKPGTDNNVALAYNYGQGPKLQSQTSSLGRMQVPVNTSALVIEELQRDAAGMYTCQALFDTDEGARITFYFTRLDVEDD
;
A
#
# COMPACT_ATOMS: atom_id res chain seq x y z
N MET A 1 6.01 83.76 -5.11
CA MET A 1 5.47 83.14 -3.88
C MET A 1 4.35 82.19 -4.31
N ASN A 2 4.27 81.02 -3.68
CA ASN A 2 3.39 79.86 -3.95
C ASN A 2 3.91 78.80 -4.94
N LEU A 3 4.62 77.82 -4.35
CA LEU A 3 4.69 76.43 -4.79
C LEU A 3 3.42 75.71 -4.30
N GLN A 4 2.75 74.97 -5.18
CA GLN A 4 1.82 73.91 -4.76
C GLN A 4 2.18 72.64 -5.52
N GLY A 5 2.75 71.68 -4.78
CA GLY A 5 3.03 70.34 -5.23
C GLY A 5 1.74 69.53 -5.30
N THR A 6 1.57 68.81 -6.41
CA THR A 6 0.51 67.84 -6.60
C THR A 6 0.82 66.54 -5.86
N THR A 7 0.00 66.24 -4.87
CA THR A 7 -0.06 64.99 -4.12
C THR A 7 -0.59 63.87 -5.02
N GLY A 8 0.29 63.00 -5.51
CA GLY A 8 -0.07 61.73 -6.14
C GLY A 8 -0.40 60.70 -5.08
N SER A 9 -1.69 60.59 -4.72
CA SER A 9 -2.22 59.54 -3.86
C SER A 9 -2.14 58.19 -4.58
N LEU A 10 -1.33 57.26 -4.05
CA LEU A 10 -1.31 55.87 -4.47
C LEU A 10 -2.63 55.20 -4.03
N ARG A 11 -3.66 55.29 -4.86
CA ARG A 11 -4.93 54.56 -4.64
C ARG A 11 -4.69 53.10 -4.98
N MET A 12 -4.36 52.31 -3.96
CA MET A 12 -4.39 50.85 -4.01
C MET A 12 -5.84 50.42 -4.24
N THR A 13 -6.13 49.98 -5.45
CA THR A 13 -7.46 49.60 -5.90
C THR A 13 -7.93 48.35 -5.13
N PRO A 14 -9.10 48.36 -4.47
CA PRO A 14 -9.57 47.25 -3.64
C PRO A 14 -9.89 45.97 -4.45
N TYR A 15 -9.87 46.06 -5.78
CA TYR A 15 -10.09 44.95 -6.70
C TYR A 15 -8.95 43.94 -6.75
N PHE A 16 -7.71 44.32 -6.41
CA PHE A 16 -6.57 43.41 -6.53
C PHE A 16 -6.57 42.32 -5.43
N CYS A 17 -7.13 42.62 -4.24
CA CYS A 17 -7.28 41.62 -3.17
C CYS A 17 -8.38 40.59 -3.47
N LEU A 18 -9.46 40.98 -4.16
CA LEU A 18 -10.58 40.09 -4.48
C LEU A 18 -10.18 39.00 -5.50
N LEU A 19 -9.25 39.29 -6.41
CA LEU A 19 -8.71 38.32 -7.38
C LEU A 19 -7.77 37.28 -6.74
N LEU A 20 -7.06 37.63 -5.66
CA LEU A 20 -6.17 36.70 -4.95
C LEU A 20 -6.93 35.70 -4.07
N CYS A 21 -8.14 36.04 -3.62
CA CYS A 21 -8.99 35.10 -2.87
C CYS A 21 -9.61 34.00 -3.74
N TRP A 22 -9.69 34.19 -5.07
CA TRP A 22 -10.27 33.19 -5.98
C TRP A 22 -9.27 32.13 -6.46
N LEU A 23 -7.97 32.35 -6.18
CA LEU A 23 -6.91 31.36 -6.39
C LEU A 23 -6.71 30.44 -5.19
N VAL A 24 -7.42 30.67 -4.08
CA VAL A 24 -7.53 29.71 -2.99
C VAL A 24 -8.60 28.69 -3.40
N LEU A 25 -8.28 27.86 -4.39
CA LEU A 25 -8.94 26.57 -4.50
C LEU A 25 -8.81 25.93 -3.12
N PRO A 26 -9.90 25.42 -2.52
CA PRO A 26 -9.71 24.57 -1.38
C PRO A 26 -8.83 23.43 -1.89
N LEU A 27 -7.62 23.35 -1.35
CA LEU A 27 -6.84 22.13 -1.38
C LEU A 27 -7.69 21.16 -0.55
N GLN A 28 -8.73 20.60 -1.18
CA GLN A 28 -9.45 19.46 -0.65
C GLN A 28 -8.45 18.31 -0.78
N GLY A 29 -7.44 18.34 0.10
CA GLY A 29 -6.73 17.14 0.44
C GLY A 29 -7.80 16.14 0.82
N LEU A 30 -7.68 14.93 0.25
CA LEU A 30 -8.51 13.82 0.68
C LEU A 30 -8.35 13.69 2.19
N GLU A 31 -9.37 14.08 2.94
CA GLU A 31 -9.45 13.83 4.38
C GLU A 31 -9.76 12.35 4.51
N ILE A 32 -8.70 11.53 4.57
CA ILE A 32 -8.83 10.13 4.96
C ILE A 32 -9.12 10.19 6.45
N LEU A 33 -10.40 10.09 6.81
CA LEU A 33 -10.80 9.77 8.17
C LEU A 33 -10.07 8.47 8.51
N ASP A 34 -9.07 8.55 9.39
CA ASP A 34 -8.31 7.40 9.87
C ASP A 34 -9.31 6.50 10.61
N PRO A 35 -9.79 5.41 9.99
CA PRO A 35 -10.65 4.49 10.68
C PRO A 35 -9.74 3.77 11.66
N GLU A 36 -9.85 4.18 12.91
CA GLU A 36 -9.15 3.63 14.06
C GLU A 36 -9.50 2.14 14.23
N GLU A 37 -8.92 1.27 13.39
CA GLU A 37 -8.72 -0.17 13.58
C GLU A 37 -7.95 -0.76 12.38
N VAL A 38 -6.66 -0.45 12.30
CA VAL A 38 -5.76 -1.30 11.50
C VAL A 38 -5.57 -2.62 12.25
N GLU A 39 -6.07 -3.71 11.68
CA GLU A 39 -5.93 -5.03 12.28
C GLU A 39 -4.61 -5.68 11.85
N TYR A 40 -3.91 -6.31 12.80
CA TYR A 40 -2.64 -6.99 12.58
C TYR A 40 -2.78 -8.46 12.95
N ILE A 41 -2.80 -9.34 11.95
CA ILE A 41 -2.92 -10.79 12.13
C ILE A 41 -1.56 -11.42 11.87
N ARG A 42 -1.13 -12.32 12.75
CA ARG A 42 0.15 -13.03 12.61
C ARG A 42 -0.08 -14.53 12.52
N SER A 43 0.67 -15.18 11.66
CA SER A 43 0.66 -16.63 11.47
C SER A 43 2.08 -17.14 11.22
N HIS A 44 2.19 -18.45 11.22
CA HIS A 44 3.42 -19.18 10.97
C HIS A 44 3.12 -20.33 10.01
N ALA A 45 4.06 -20.59 9.10
CA ALA A 45 3.98 -21.68 8.14
C ALA A 45 5.36 -22.34 8.04
N THR A 46 5.35 -23.64 7.77
CA THR A 46 6.56 -24.44 7.50
C THR A 46 6.36 -25.18 6.19
N ALA A 47 7.41 -25.25 5.38
CA ALA A 47 7.47 -26.08 4.19
C ALA A 47 8.90 -26.56 3.94
N THR A 48 9.08 -27.62 3.15
CA THR A 48 10.41 -28.12 2.79
C THR A 48 10.93 -27.45 1.52
N VAL A 49 12.26 -27.43 1.34
CA VAL A 49 12.89 -27.03 0.08
C VAL A 49 12.34 -27.86 -1.08
N GLY A 50 12.01 -27.21 -2.20
CA GLY A 50 11.36 -27.82 -3.35
C GLY A 50 9.86 -28.08 -3.18
N GLY A 51 9.33 -27.95 -1.97
CA GLY A 51 7.92 -28.09 -1.65
C GLY A 51 7.08 -26.89 -2.11
N SER A 52 5.88 -26.80 -1.55
CA SER A 52 4.95 -25.70 -1.82
C SER A 52 4.27 -25.20 -0.55
N VAL A 53 3.86 -23.94 -0.55
CA VAL A 53 3.09 -23.32 0.53
C VAL A 53 2.03 -22.40 -0.04
N THR A 54 0.89 -22.32 0.66
CA THR A 54 -0.15 -21.32 0.42
C THR A 54 -0.17 -20.38 1.62
N LEU A 55 0.00 -19.09 1.37
CA LEU A 55 -0.04 -18.04 2.38
C LEU A 55 -1.34 -17.26 2.19
N ASP A 56 -2.23 -17.34 3.18
CA ASP A 56 -3.53 -16.68 3.10
C ASP A 56 -3.44 -15.18 3.41
N CYS A 57 -4.18 -14.38 2.65
CA CYS A 57 -4.41 -12.97 2.91
C CYS A 57 -5.85 -12.77 3.39
N GLY A 58 -6.16 -13.40 4.52
CA GLY A 58 -7.51 -13.50 5.06
C GLY A 58 -8.39 -14.53 4.36
N SER A 59 -9.57 -14.76 4.92
CA SER A 59 -10.59 -15.67 4.39
C SER A 59 -11.56 -14.99 3.42
N THR A 60 -11.59 -13.66 3.41
CA THR A 60 -12.47 -12.84 2.57
C THR A 60 -11.65 -12.13 1.52
N MET A 61 -12.12 -12.12 0.28
CA MET A 61 -11.43 -11.45 -0.83
C MET A 61 -11.46 -9.93 -0.63
N PRO A 62 -10.31 -9.25 -0.49
CA PRO A 62 -10.26 -7.80 -0.39
C PRO A 62 -10.42 -7.14 -1.76
N ASN A 63 -10.86 -5.87 -1.76
CA ASN A 63 -10.94 -5.05 -2.96
C ASN A 63 -9.55 -4.79 -3.55
N ILE A 64 -8.58 -4.57 -2.67
CA ILE A 64 -7.17 -4.37 -3.01
C ILE A 64 -6.32 -5.26 -2.11
N PHE A 65 -5.29 -5.89 -2.67
CA PHE A 65 -4.22 -6.48 -1.86
C PHE A 65 -2.84 -6.23 -2.42
N ILE A 66 -1.86 -6.21 -1.52
CA ILE A 66 -0.43 -6.14 -1.86
C ILE A 66 0.31 -7.16 -1.00
N TRP A 67 1.03 -8.07 -1.65
CA TRP A 67 1.99 -8.97 -1.02
C TRP A 67 3.38 -8.37 -1.06
N GLY A 68 4.06 -8.40 0.08
CA GLY A 68 5.47 -8.07 0.23
C GLY A 68 6.23 -9.17 0.96
N PHE A 69 7.54 -9.19 0.76
CA PHE A 69 8.47 -10.10 1.44
C PHE A 69 9.62 -9.33 2.06
N THR A 70 9.95 -9.68 3.29
CA THR A 70 11.11 -9.18 4.01
C THR A 70 12.03 -10.33 4.38
N LYS A 71 13.26 -10.28 3.85
CA LYS A 71 14.30 -11.26 4.15
C LYS A 71 14.76 -11.12 5.60
N PRO A 72 14.98 -12.22 6.35
CA PRO A 72 15.50 -12.16 7.71
C PRO A 72 16.81 -11.35 7.81
N GLY A 73 16.90 -10.52 8.84
CA GLY A 73 18.05 -9.64 9.06
C GLY A 73 18.10 -8.40 8.18
N THR A 74 17.04 -8.10 7.43
CA THR A 74 16.91 -6.88 6.61
C THR A 74 15.58 -6.19 6.89
N ASP A 75 15.52 -4.88 6.61
CA ASP A 75 14.27 -4.10 6.66
C ASP A 75 13.67 -3.86 5.26
N ASN A 76 14.24 -4.51 4.23
CA ASN A 76 13.81 -4.31 2.85
C ASN A 76 12.56 -5.13 2.56
N ASN A 77 11.41 -4.46 2.45
CA ASN A 77 10.16 -5.08 2.01
C ASN A 77 10.03 -4.97 0.49
N VAL A 78 10.11 -6.11 -0.19
CA VAL A 78 10.02 -6.19 -1.66
C VAL A 78 8.62 -6.64 -2.05
N ALA A 79 7.96 -5.88 -2.92
CA ALA A 79 6.65 -6.26 -3.45
C ALA A 79 6.74 -7.53 -4.30
N LEU A 80 5.88 -8.50 -4.02
CA LEU A 80 5.81 -9.78 -4.72
C LEU A 80 4.64 -9.85 -5.69
N ALA A 81 3.46 -9.40 -5.22
CA ALA A 81 2.23 -9.47 -5.98
C ALA A 81 1.26 -8.37 -5.54
N TYR A 82 0.30 -8.03 -6.38
CA TYR A 82 -0.73 -7.07 -6.05
C TYR A 82 -2.00 -7.29 -6.88
N ASN A 83 -3.11 -6.79 -6.37
CA ASN A 83 -4.35 -6.62 -7.11
C ASN A 83 -4.96 -5.27 -6.73
N TYR A 84 -5.17 -4.40 -7.72
CA TYR A 84 -5.83 -3.09 -7.53
C TYR A 84 -7.27 -3.08 -8.09
N GLY A 85 -7.94 -4.23 -8.07
CA GLY A 85 -9.30 -4.42 -8.60
C GLY A 85 -9.38 -4.89 -10.06
N GLN A 86 -8.24 -5.11 -10.73
CA GLN A 86 -8.17 -5.56 -12.13
C GLN A 86 -7.65 -7.00 -12.29
N GLY A 87 -7.57 -7.72 -11.17
CA GLY A 87 -7.00 -9.06 -11.11
C GLY A 87 -5.55 -9.06 -10.60
N PRO A 88 -5.08 -10.23 -10.11
CA PRO A 88 -3.75 -10.35 -9.53
C PRO A 88 -2.64 -10.20 -10.56
N LYS A 89 -1.55 -9.56 -10.15
CA LYS A 89 -0.31 -9.40 -10.92
C LYS A 89 0.89 -9.75 -10.05
N LEU A 90 1.86 -10.46 -10.62
CA LEU A 90 3.14 -10.76 -10.00
C LEU A 90 4.19 -9.72 -10.40
N GLN A 91 5.11 -9.42 -9.50
CA GLN A 91 6.29 -8.59 -9.78
C GLN A 91 7.40 -9.43 -10.40
N SER A 92 8.27 -8.80 -11.20
CA SER A 92 9.27 -9.49 -12.03
C SER A 92 10.48 -10.06 -11.27
N GLN A 93 10.54 -9.94 -9.94
CA GLN A 93 11.73 -10.24 -9.12
C GLN A 93 11.56 -11.41 -8.13
N THR A 94 10.72 -12.39 -8.44
CA THR A 94 10.31 -13.42 -7.46
C THR A 94 10.99 -14.79 -7.64
N SER A 95 11.78 -14.99 -8.70
CA SER A 95 12.33 -16.30 -9.06
C SER A 95 13.30 -16.89 -8.04
N SER A 96 13.92 -16.07 -7.19
CA SER A 96 14.85 -16.55 -6.16
C SER A 96 14.16 -17.19 -4.94
N LEU A 97 12.83 -17.05 -4.83
CA LEU A 97 12.05 -17.58 -3.72
C LEU A 97 11.27 -18.86 -4.13
N GLY A 98 11.09 -19.07 -5.44
CA GLY A 98 10.33 -20.19 -6.01
C GLY A 98 9.44 -19.72 -7.14
N ARG A 99 8.55 -20.60 -7.60
CA ARG A 99 7.54 -20.29 -8.61
C ARG A 99 6.29 -19.75 -7.92
N MET A 100 6.09 -18.45 -8.03
CA MET A 100 4.94 -17.77 -7.42
C MET A 100 3.72 -17.73 -8.32
N GLN A 101 2.56 -17.77 -7.70
CA GLN A 101 1.26 -17.59 -8.31
C GLN A 101 0.28 -17.01 -7.31
N VAL A 102 -0.66 -16.21 -7.83
CA VAL A 102 -1.85 -15.79 -7.08
C VAL A 102 -3.04 -16.26 -7.91
N PRO A 103 -3.72 -17.34 -7.48
CA PRO A 103 -4.85 -17.88 -8.21
C PRO A 103 -5.94 -16.82 -8.48
N VAL A 104 -6.69 -17.00 -9.57
CA VAL A 104 -7.80 -16.10 -9.90
C VAL A 104 -8.86 -16.16 -8.81
N ASN A 105 -9.44 -15.01 -8.46
CA ASN A 105 -10.45 -14.86 -7.41
C ASN A 105 -9.96 -15.25 -6.01
N THR A 106 -8.65 -15.25 -5.78
CA THR A 106 -8.09 -15.41 -4.44
C THR A 106 -7.14 -14.25 -4.13
N SER A 107 -6.88 -14.06 -2.84
CA SER A 107 -5.84 -13.18 -2.31
C SER A 107 -4.64 -13.96 -1.79
N ALA A 108 -4.66 -15.28 -1.85
CA ALA A 108 -3.61 -16.15 -1.33
C ALA A 108 -2.39 -16.16 -2.27
N LEU A 109 -1.20 -16.07 -1.68
CA LEU A 109 0.06 -16.24 -2.38
C LEU A 109 0.48 -17.71 -2.31
N VAL A 110 0.58 -18.35 -3.46
CA VAL A 110 1.07 -19.72 -3.57
C VAL A 110 2.50 -19.68 -4.11
N ILE A 111 3.39 -20.39 -3.42
CA ILE A 111 4.80 -20.51 -3.80
C ILE A 111 5.11 -22.00 -3.94
N GLU A 112 5.46 -22.41 -5.15
CA GLU A 112 5.86 -23.77 -5.49
C GLU A 112 7.38 -23.82 -5.71
N GLU A 113 7.97 -25.02 -5.67
CA GLU A 113 9.41 -25.21 -5.89
C GLU A 113 10.25 -24.30 -4.97
N LEU A 114 9.85 -24.26 -3.69
CA LEU A 114 10.39 -23.33 -2.69
C LEU A 114 11.92 -23.41 -2.63
N GLN A 115 12.56 -22.25 -2.71
CA GLN A 115 13.99 -22.13 -2.48
C GLN A 115 14.25 -21.87 -1.00
N ARG A 116 15.43 -22.23 -0.48
CA ARG A 116 15.81 -21.94 0.92
C ARG A 116 15.70 -20.44 1.26
N ASP A 117 16.01 -19.59 0.28
CA ASP A 117 15.94 -18.13 0.40
C ASP A 117 14.49 -17.59 0.53
N ALA A 118 13.47 -18.43 0.37
CA ALA A 118 12.08 -18.09 0.60
C ALA A 118 11.71 -17.97 2.08
N ALA A 119 12.56 -18.47 2.99
CA ALA A 119 12.35 -18.29 4.42
C ALA A 119 12.38 -16.79 4.80
N GLY A 120 11.37 -16.33 5.53
CA GLY A 120 11.24 -14.91 5.87
C GLY A 120 9.85 -14.49 6.28
N MET A 121 9.62 -13.18 6.29
CA MET A 121 8.34 -12.60 6.63
C MET A 121 7.60 -12.21 5.35
N TYR A 122 6.40 -12.74 5.18
CA TYR A 122 5.48 -12.35 4.13
C TYR A 122 4.40 -11.45 4.74
N THR A 123 4.12 -10.34 4.08
CA THR A 123 3.10 -9.40 4.52
C THR A 123 2.07 -9.23 3.42
N CYS A 124 0.79 -9.47 3.73
CA CYS A 124 -0.30 -9.04 2.89
C CYS A 124 -0.99 -7.83 3.51
N GLN A 125 -1.11 -6.76 2.73
CA GLN A 125 -1.95 -5.61 3.06
C GLN A 125 -3.27 -5.79 2.33
N ALA A 126 -4.35 -6.01 3.05
CA ALA A 126 -5.69 -6.20 2.52
C ALA A 126 -6.53 -4.96 2.80
N LEU A 127 -7.07 -4.35 1.75
CA LEU A 127 -7.97 -3.21 1.87
C LEU A 127 -9.37 -3.61 1.40
N PHE A 128 -10.33 -3.35 2.28
CA PHE A 128 -11.74 -3.61 2.09
C PHE A 128 -12.48 -2.27 1.99
N ASP A 129 -13.26 -2.10 0.94
CA ASP A 129 -14.19 -0.99 0.78
C ASP A 129 -15.56 -1.46 1.26
N THR A 130 -15.96 -0.98 2.44
CA THR A 130 -17.19 -1.41 3.13
C THR A 130 -18.15 -0.24 3.28
N ASP A 131 -19.42 -0.52 3.56
CA ASP A 131 -20.43 0.52 3.79
C ASP A 131 -20.09 1.44 5.01
N GLU A 132 -19.25 0.97 5.94
CA GLU A 132 -18.78 1.70 7.11
C GLU A 132 -17.49 2.52 6.83
N GLY A 133 -16.93 2.39 5.63
CA GLY A 133 -15.67 3.00 5.21
C GLY A 133 -14.60 1.97 4.84
N ALA A 134 -13.43 2.48 4.48
CA ALA A 134 -12.27 1.65 4.17
C ALA A 134 -11.72 0.97 5.43
N ARG A 135 -11.47 -0.33 5.36
CA ARG A 135 -10.80 -1.11 6.42
C ARG A 135 -9.52 -1.70 5.88
N ILE A 136 -8.45 -1.66 6.69
CA ILE A 136 -7.14 -2.20 6.30
C ILE A 136 -6.73 -3.27 7.32
N THR A 137 -6.44 -4.46 6.83
CA THR A 137 -5.91 -5.57 7.64
C THR A 137 -4.54 -5.97 7.10
N PHE A 138 -3.58 -6.12 8.00
CA PHE A 138 -2.24 -6.63 7.69
C PHE A 138 -2.09 -8.07 8.18
N TYR A 139 -1.82 -8.99 7.26
CA TYR A 139 -1.49 -10.37 7.55
C TYR A 139 0.02 -10.57 7.48
N PHE A 140 0.63 -11.05 8.56
CA PHE A 140 2.05 -11.35 8.64
C PHE A 140 2.26 -12.84 8.81
N THR A 141 2.78 -13.50 7.80
CA THR A 141 3.13 -14.92 7.86
C THR A 141 4.64 -15.08 7.90
N ARG A 142 5.17 -15.63 8.99
CA ARG A 142 6.55 -16.11 9.00
C ARG A 142 6.58 -17.48 8.32
N LEU A 143 7.37 -17.61 7.27
CA LEU A 143 7.65 -18.89 6.61
C LEU A 143 9.03 -19.38 7.03
N ASP A 144 9.08 -20.58 7.59
CA ASP A 144 10.31 -21.35 7.75
C ASP A 144 10.40 -22.39 6.64
N VAL A 145 11.57 -22.50 6.02
CA VAL A 145 11.86 -23.48 4.97
C VAL A 145 12.87 -24.50 5.51
N GLU A 146 12.42 -25.73 5.66
CA GLU A 146 13.21 -26.85 6.20
C GLU A 146 13.90 -27.62 5.08
N ASP A 147 15.01 -28.27 5.44
CA ASP A 147 15.66 -29.22 4.55
C ASP A 147 14.86 -30.52 4.46
N ASP A 148 14.97 -31.20 3.31
CA ASP A 148 14.40 -32.55 3.09
C ASP A 148 15.21 -33.64 3.81
#